data_AF-A0A151J0T5-F1
#
_entry.id   AF-A0A151J0T5-F1
#
_cell.length_a   1.000
_cell.length_b   1.000
_cell.length_c   1.000
_cell.angle_alpha   90.00
_cell.angle_beta   90.00
_cell.angle_gamma   90.00
#
_symmetry.space_group_name_H-M   'P 1'
#
loop_
_entity.id
_entity.type
_entity.pdbx_description
1 polymer ?
#
loop_
_entity_poly.entity_id
_entity_poly.type
_entity_poly.pdbx_seq_one_letter_code
_entity_poly.pdbx_strand_id
1 'polypeptide(L)'
;IFVALQLKYYSSTDVELELLDKFEATIAKQDIESQALIYVAGYMAHRFQYKYPQLGFKTKTIIPSDDWLSCISRGNCIYPTAEFLKAAEVTDAEFHKFHKNFFNLENKIFDKLSAIVCTKIQNTVPPEVITCLVLTRTYIRIRNINKKIAINNNIYKNNQKKLKHICNILI
;
A
#
# COMPACT_ATOMS: atom_id res chain seq x y z
N ILE A 1 -23.05 -40.16 3.17
CA ILE A 1 -22.74 -40.57 4.57
C ILE A 1 -21.23 -40.63 4.83
N PHE A 2 -20.39 -41.08 3.88
CA PHE A 2 -18.92 -41.16 4.07
C PHE A 2 -18.17 -39.83 4.27
N VAL A 3 -18.57 -38.74 3.60
CA VAL A 3 -17.84 -37.45 3.66
C VAL A 3 -17.95 -36.75 5.03
N ALA A 4 -19.11 -36.86 5.69
CA ALA A 4 -19.35 -36.21 6.99
C ALA A 4 -18.62 -36.89 8.17
N LEU A 5 -18.26 -38.17 8.02
CA LEU A 5 -17.51 -38.92 9.05
C LEU A 5 -16.01 -38.61 9.01
N GLN A 6 -15.44 -38.28 7.85
CA GLN A 6 -14.00 -37.96 7.73
C GLN A 6 -13.61 -36.63 8.39
N LEU A 7 -14.50 -35.63 8.40
CA LEU A 7 -14.26 -34.35 9.09
C LEU A 7 -14.18 -34.49 10.62
N LYS A 8 -14.86 -35.48 11.21
CA LYS A 8 -14.84 -35.71 12.67
C LYS A 8 -13.51 -36.23 13.20
N TYR A 9 -12.65 -36.78 12.34
CA TYR A 9 -11.34 -37.35 12.69
C TYR A 9 -10.19 -36.62 11.99
N TYR A 10 -10.48 -35.54 11.28
CA TYR A 10 -9.46 -34.73 10.64
C TYR A 10 -8.75 -33.88 11.70
N SER A 11 -7.46 -34.17 11.90
CA SER A 11 -6.54 -33.29 12.62
C SER A 11 -5.62 -32.66 11.59
N SER A 12 -5.67 -31.33 11.48
CA SER A 12 -4.76 -30.61 10.60
C SER A 12 -3.31 -30.95 10.95
N THR A 13 -2.50 -31.20 9.93
CA THR A 13 -1.06 -31.34 10.07
C THR A 13 -0.42 -29.97 10.33
N ASP A 14 0.78 -29.98 10.90
CA ASP A 14 1.56 -28.73 11.10
C ASP A 14 1.79 -27.97 9.78
N VAL A 15 1.91 -28.70 8.66
CA VAL A 15 2.07 -28.13 7.32
C VAL A 15 0.79 -27.42 6.86
N GLU A 16 -0.38 -28.01 7.11
CA GLU A 16 -1.67 -27.39 6.77
C GLU A 16 -1.94 -26.14 7.61
N LEU A 17 -1.55 -26.16 8.89
CA LEU A 17 -1.62 -24.98 9.76
C LEU A 17 -0.67 -23.87 9.28
N GLU A 18 0.57 -24.19 8.94
CA GLU A 18 1.52 -23.21 8.40
C GLU A 18 1.02 -22.61 7.07
N LEU A 19 0.37 -23.42 6.23
CA LEU A 19 -0.22 -22.95 4.98
C LEU A 19 -1.39 -21.99 5.24
N LEU A 20 -2.24 -22.31 6.21
CA LEU A 20 -3.35 -21.45 6.63
C LEU A 20 -2.83 -20.11 7.16
N ASP A 21 -1.83 -20.12 8.03
CA ASP A 21 -1.21 -18.89 8.56
C ASP A 21 -0.65 -18.00 7.44
N LYS A 22 0.04 -18.60 6.46
CA LYS A 22 0.56 -17.87 5.29
C LYS A 22 -0.56 -17.28 4.43
N PHE A 23 -1.64 -18.03 4.25
CA PHE A 23 -2.81 -17.57 3.50
C PHE A 23 -3.47 -16.39 4.20
N GLU A 24 -3.80 -16.52 5.48
CA GLU A 24 -4.43 -15.48 6.29
C GLU A 24 -3.58 -14.20 6.33
N ALA A 25 -2.26 -14.33 6.54
CA ALA A 25 -1.35 -13.19 6.53
C ALA A 25 -1.32 -12.48 5.16
N THR A 26 -1.41 -13.24 4.06
CA THR A 26 -1.44 -12.68 2.71
C THR A 26 -2.73 -11.92 2.44
N ILE A 27 -3.87 -12.50 2.82
CA ILE A 27 -5.19 -11.87 2.68
C ILE A 27 -5.27 -10.59 3.51
N ALA A 28 -4.85 -10.65 4.79
CA ALA A 28 -4.83 -9.48 5.66
C ALA A 28 -3.95 -8.35 5.10
N LYS A 29 -2.78 -8.70 4.53
CA LYS A 29 -1.91 -7.72 3.87
C LYS A 29 -2.57 -7.08 2.66
N GLN A 30 -3.23 -7.87 1.80
CA GLN A 30 -3.92 -7.36 0.62
C GLN A 30 -5.07 -6.42 1.00
N ASP A 31 -5.84 -6.75 2.03
CA ASP A 31 -6.89 -5.89 2.56
C ASP A 31 -6.31 -4.56 3.08
N ILE A 32 -5.27 -4.61 3.92
CA ILE A 32 -4.59 -3.40 4.41
C ILE A 32 -4.09 -2.53 3.26
N GLU A 33 -3.48 -3.11 2.23
CA GLU A 33 -2.99 -2.38 1.06
C GLU A 33 -4.14 -1.72 0.28
N SER A 34 -5.27 -2.41 0.11
CA SER A 34 -6.47 -1.86 -0.54
C SER A 34 -7.08 -0.70 0.27
N GLN A 35 -7.27 -0.88 1.57
CA GLN A 35 -7.78 0.15 2.48
C GLN A 35 -6.87 1.38 2.52
N ALA A 36 -5.54 1.17 2.56
CA ALA A 36 -4.57 2.26 2.50
C ALA A 36 -4.63 3.01 1.17
N LEU A 37 -4.88 2.32 0.05
CA LEU A 37 -5.02 2.96 -1.26
C LEU A 37 -6.25 3.87 -1.33
N ILE A 38 -7.39 3.45 -0.75
CA ILE A 38 -8.59 4.30 -0.63
C ILE A 38 -8.24 5.60 0.11
N TYR A 39 -7.51 5.50 1.23
CA TYR A 39 -7.09 6.67 1.99
C TYR A 39 -6.16 7.59 1.18
N VAL A 40 -5.19 7.04 0.47
CA VAL A 40 -4.26 7.82 -0.38
C VAL A 40 -5.01 8.51 -1.53
N ALA A 41 -5.92 7.80 -2.19
CA ALA A 41 -6.78 8.38 -3.23
C ALA A 41 -7.67 9.49 -2.66
N GLY A 42 -8.28 9.28 -1.49
CA GLY A 42 -9.02 10.31 -0.77
C GLY A 42 -8.20 11.55 -0.44
N TYR A 43 -6.96 11.38 0.05
CA TYR A 43 -6.04 12.49 0.29
C TYR A 43 -5.70 13.26 -1.00
N MET A 44 -5.52 12.57 -2.12
CA MET A 44 -5.31 13.22 -3.42
C MET A 44 -6.54 13.99 -3.90
N ALA A 45 -7.72 13.40 -3.78
CA ALA A 45 -8.98 14.06 -4.13
C ALA A 45 -9.17 15.33 -3.29
N HIS A 46 -8.85 15.29 -2.00
CA HIS A 46 -8.84 16.47 -1.13
C HIS A 46 -7.86 17.54 -1.62
N ARG A 47 -6.63 17.16 -1.97
CA ARG A 47 -5.59 18.09 -2.45
C ARG A 47 -6.03 18.86 -3.70
N PHE A 48 -6.79 18.22 -4.57
CA PHE A 48 -7.29 18.81 -5.82
C PHE A 48 -8.76 19.25 -5.74
N GLN A 49 -9.39 19.22 -4.56
CA GLN A 49 -10.84 19.38 -4.42
C GLN A 49 -11.38 20.67 -5.02
N TYR A 50 -10.62 21.77 -4.94
CA TYR A 50 -11.04 23.06 -5.51
C TYR A 50 -11.07 23.05 -7.04
N LYS A 51 -10.17 22.30 -7.69
CA LYS A 51 -10.05 22.25 -9.16
C LYS A 51 -10.84 21.11 -9.78
N TYR A 52 -10.91 19.98 -9.09
CA TYR A 52 -11.57 18.76 -9.54
C TYR A 52 -12.45 18.18 -8.41
N PRO A 53 -13.55 18.85 -8.04
CA PRO A 53 -14.45 18.40 -6.98
C PRO A 53 -15.07 17.03 -7.26
N GLN A 54 -15.15 16.61 -8.51
CA GLN A 54 -15.67 15.31 -8.93
C GLN A 54 -14.77 14.12 -8.56
N LEU A 55 -13.55 14.34 -8.05
CA LEU A 55 -12.65 13.25 -7.65
C LEU A 55 -13.07 12.55 -6.36
N GLY A 56 -13.93 13.17 -5.54
CA GLY A 56 -14.39 12.57 -4.30
C GLY A 56 -15.27 13.48 -3.46
N PHE A 57 -15.95 12.87 -2.49
CA PHE A 57 -16.93 13.53 -1.64
C PHE A 57 -16.54 13.42 -0.17
N LYS A 58 -17.02 14.35 0.67
CA LYS A 58 -16.77 14.26 2.11
C LYS A 58 -17.47 13.01 2.66
N THR A 59 -16.81 12.30 3.57
CA THR A 59 -17.38 11.08 4.17
C THR A 59 -18.72 11.32 4.87
N LYS A 60 -18.98 12.54 5.39
CA LYS A 60 -20.30 12.90 5.95
C LYS A 60 -21.43 13.03 4.95
N THR A 61 -21.13 13.15 3.65
CA THR A 61 -22.14 13.36 2.59
C THR A 61 -22.46 12.07 1.84
N ILE A 62 -21.81 10.96 2.19
CA ILE A 62 -22.03 9.65 1.59
C ILE A 62 -22.53 8.67 2.65
N ILE A 63 -23.16 7.59 2.19
CA ILE A 63 -23.52 6.48 3.07
C ILE A 63 -22.21 5.78 3.48
N PRO A 64 -21.95 5.59 4.78
CA PRO A 64 -20.77 4.87 5.24
C PRO A 64 -20.72 3.47 4.65
N SER A 65 -19.54 3.08 4.19
CA SER A 65 -19.24 1.72 3.73
C SER A 65 -18.52 0.95 4.85
N ASP A 66 -18.51 -0.38 4.76
CA ASP A 66 -17.75 -1.25 5.68
C ASP A 66 -16.26 -1.27 5.29
N ASP A 67 -15.63 -0.11 5.37
CA ASP A 67 -14.22 0.09 5.07
C ASP A 67 -13.53 0.91 6.15
N TRP A 68 -12.21 0.80 6.20
CA TRP A 68 -11.40 1.41 7.24
C TRP A 68 -11.52 2.94 7.25
N LEU A 69 -11.60 3.58 6.08
CA LEU A 69 -11.71 5.03 5.97
C LEU A 69 -13.04 5.53 6.55
N SER A 70 -14.14 4.86 6.22
CA SER A 70 -15.47 5.12 6.76
C SER A 70 -15.49 4.98 8.28
N CYS A 71 -14.78 3.99 8.83
CA CYS A 71 -14.64 3.78 10.27
C CYS A 71 -13.83 4.88 10.98
N ILE A 72 -12.70 5.32 10.42
CA ILE A 72 -11.81 6.30 11.09
C ILE A 72 -12.24 7.76 10.87
N SER A 73 -13.06 8.01 9.85
CA SER A 73 -13.39 9.37 9.47
C SER A 73 -14.41 10.01 10.39
N ARG A 74 -14.15 11.25 10.80
CA ARG A 74 -15.12 12.11 11.51
C ARG A 74 -15.96 12.97 10.56
N GLY A 75 -16.16 12.52 9.33
CA GLY A 75 -17.00 13.18 8.32
C GLY A 75 -16.29 14.17 7.38
N ASN A 76 -15.03 14.53 7.64
CA ASN A 76 -14.28 15.52 6.84
C ASN A 76 -13.22 14.91 5.91
N CYS A 77 -12.93 13.61 6.00
CA CYS A 77 -12.10 12.96 5.00
C CYS A 77 -12.82 12.98 3.65
N ILE A 78 -12.05 12.96 2.56
CA ILE A 78 -12.61 12.77 1.23
C ILE A 78 -12.56 11.28 0.90
N TYR A 79 -13.71 10.74 0.52
CA TYR A 79 -13.85 9.43 -0.07
C TYR A 79 -13.73 9.57 -1.59
N PRO A 80 -12.82 8.84 -2.25
CA PRO A 80 -12.64 8.96 -3.69
C PRO A 80 -13.87 8.42 -4.45
N THR A 81 -14.14 8.95 -5.64
CA THR A 81 -15.11 8.31 -6.54
C THR A 81 -14.58 6.98 -7.05
N ALA A 82 -15.47 6.08 -7.47
CA ALA A 82 -15.08 4.78 -8.02
C ALA A 82 -14.15 4.92 -9.24
N GLU A 83 -14.42 5.91 -10.10
CA GLU A 83 -13.58 6.24 -11.25
C GLU A 83 -12.17 6.68 -10.81
N PHE A 84 -12.06 7.56 -9.81
CA PHE A 84 -10.75 8.01 -9.34
C PHE A 84 -9.99 6.93 -8.56
N LEU A 85 -10.69 6.13 -7.75
CA LEU A 85 -10.10 4.97 -7.08
C LEU A 85 -9.55 3.98 -8.11
N LYS A 86 -10.27 3.76 -9.23
CA LYS A 86 -9.78 2.90 -10.31
C LYS A 86 -8.48 3.42 -10.93
N ALA A 87 -8.36 4.73 -11.11
CA ALA A 87 -7.12 5.34 -11.59
C ALA A 87 -5.96 5.16 -10.59
N ALA A 88 -6.24 5.23 -9.28
CA ALA A 88 -5.24 4.97 -8.24
C ALA A 88 -4.78 3.50 -8.24
N GLU A 89 -5.68 2.53 -8.42
CA GLU A 89 -5.34 1.10 -8.57
C GLU A 89 -4.43 0.86 -9.77
N VAL A 90 -4.77 1.43 -10.95
CA VAL A 90 -3.93 1.34 -12.14
C VAL A 90 -2.57 1.97 -11.89
N THR A 91 -2.54 3.11 -11.18
CA THR A 91 -1.28 3.77 -10.83
C THR A 91 -0.41 2.89 -9.96
N ASP A 92 -0.95 2.27 -8.91
CA ASP A 92 -0.17 1.41 -8.00
C ASP A 92 0.32 0.13 -8.71
N ALA A 93 -0.52 -0.49 -9.54
CA ALA A 93 -0.16 -1.65 -10.33
C ALA A 93 0.97 -1.35 -11.32
N GLU A 94 0.88 -0.25 -12.08
CA GLU A 94 1.93 0.13 -13.02
C GLU A 94 3.18 0.63 -12.30
N PHE A 95 3.05 1.30 -11.16
CA PHE A 95 4.18 1.67 -10.32
C PHE A 95 4.96 0.43 -9.85
N HIS A 96 4.26 -0.62 -9.41
CA HIS A 96 4.89 -1.88 -9.01
C HIS A 96 5.60 -2.54 -10.18
N LYS A 97 4.98 -2.61 -11.37
CA LYS A 97 5.60 -3.18 -12.57
C LYS A 97 6.84 -2.40 -13.02
N PHE A 98 6.76 -1.07 -13.00
CA PHE A 98 7.80 -0.17 -13.47
C PHE A 98 9.04 -0.21 -12.57
N HIS A 99 8.85 -0.26 -11.25
CA HIS A 99 9.94 -0.21 -10.28
C HIS A 99 10.38 -1.60 -9.76
N LYS A 100 9.49 -2.60 -9.75
CA LYS A 100 9.73 -3.93 -9.12
C LYS A 100 10.17 -3.75 -7.65
N ASN A 101 11.29 -4.36 -7.26
CA ASN A 101 11.85 -4.33 -5.91
C ASN A 101 12.68 -3.07 -5.59
N PHE A 102 13.19 -2.37 -6.61
CA PHE A 102 14.02 -1.16 -6.45
C PHE A 102 13.38 0.04 -7.15
N PHE A 103 14.06 1.17 -7.26
CA PHE A 103 13.63 2.23 -8.16
C PHE A 103 14.27 2.00 -9.53
N ASN A 104 13.48 2.00 -10.61
CA ASN A 104 14.02 2.22 -11.95
C ASN A 104 14.87 3.51 -11.97
N LEU A 105 16.07 3.41 -12.54
CA LEU A 105 17.09 4.46 -12.58
C LEU A 105 17.09 5.25 -13.90
N GLU A 106 16.11 5.00 -14.76
CA GLU A 106 15.92 5.76 -15.99
C GLU A 106 15.68 7.26 -15.73
N ASN A 107 15.91 8.07 -16.75
CA ASN A 107 15.52 9.48 -16.70
C ASN A 107 14.00 9.66 -16.75
N LYS A 108 13.52 10.74 -16.13
CA LYS A 108 12.12 11.19 -16.19
C LYS A 108 11.10 10.09 -15.82
N ILE A 109 11.41 9.31 -14.78
CA ILE A 109 10.57 8.20 -14.33
C ILE A 109 9.12 8.62 -14.03
N PHE A 110 8.91 9.83 -13.50
CA PHE A 110 7.59 10.32 -13.16
C PHE A 110 6.75 10.58 -14.41
N ASP A 111 7.32 11.26 -15.40
CA ASP A 111 6.64 11.58 -16.65
C ASP A 111 6.29 10.30 -17.42
N LYS A 112 7.25 9.37 -17.52
CA LYS A 112 7.06 8.08 -18.19
C LYS A 112 5.93 7.27 -17.54
N LEU A 113 5.98 7.11 -16.22
CA LEU A 113 4.96 6.34 -15.51
C LEU A 113 3.58 7.03 -15.58
N SER A 114 3.54 8.35 -15.46
CA SER A 114 2.28 9.11 -15.58
C SER A 114 1.68 8.97 -16.97
N ALA A 115 2.49 9.02 -18.03
CA ALA A 115 2.03 8.80 -19.40
C ALA A 115 1.47 7.39 -19.62
N ILE A 116 2.13 6.35 -19.06
CA ILE A 116 1.63 4.97 -19.10
C ILE A 116 0.26 4.88 -18.44
N VAL A 117 0.11 5.43 -17.24
CA VAL A 117 -1.14 5.39 -16.48
C VAL A 117 -2.24 6.16 -17.22
N CYS A 118 -1.98 7.39 -17.65
CA CYS A 118 -2.93 8.22 -18.40
C CYS A 118 -3.47 7.48 -19.64
N THR A 119 -2.59 6.79 -20.37
CA THR A 119 -2.98 5.98 -21.53
C THR A 119 -3.90 4.82 -21.12
N LYS A 120 -3.59 4.11 -20.03
CA LYS A 120 -4.40 2.97 -19.57
C LYS A 120 -5.77 3.35 -19.06
N ILE A 121 -5.88 4.51 -18.41
CA ILE A 121 -7.17 5.02 -17.91
C ILE A 121 -7.91 5.85 -18.96
N GLN A 122 -7.42 5.90 -20.20
CA GLN A 122 -8.04 6.63 -21.31
C GLN A 122 -8.23 8.13 -21.01
N ASN A 123 -7.32 8.72 -20.22
CA ASN A 123 -7.35 10.13 -19.81
C ASN A 123 -8.63 10.59 -19.08
N THR A 124 -9.34 9.67 -18.42
CA THR A 124 -10.51 9.96 -17.57
C THR A 124 -10.18 10.89 -16.40
N VAL A 125 -8.95 10.82 -15.89
CA VAL A 125 -8.45 11.68 -14.80
C VAL A 125 -7.41 12.66 -15.34
N PRO A 126 -7.43 13.94 -14.90
CA PRO A 126 -6.47 14.94 -15.35
C PRO A 126 -5.01 14.50 -15.14
N PRO A 127 -4.11 14.70 -16.12
CA PRO A 127 -2.72 14.23 -16.04
C PRO A 127 -1.96 14.73 -14.81
N GLU A 128 -2.17 15.98 -14.38
CA GLU A 128 -1.52 16.53 -13.18
C GLU A 128 -1.87 15.78 -11.89
N VAL A 129 -3.09 15.24 -11.80
CA VAL A 129 -3.55 14.44 -10.65
C VAL A 129 -2.85 13.09 -10.67
N ILE A 130 -2.73 12.47 -11.84
CA ILE A 130 -1.99 11.21 -12.04
C ILE A 130 -0.51 11.38 -11.70
N THR A 131 0.12 12.45 -12.19
CA THR A 131 1.50 12.78 -11.83
C THR A 131 1.65 12.94 -10.32
N CYS A 132 0.69 13.58 -9.65
CA CYS A 132 0.73 13.72 -8.19
C CYS A 132 0.56 12.39 -7.43
N LEU A 133 -0.27 11.46 -7.94
CA LEU A 133 -0.38 10.11 -7.41
C LEU A 133 0.96 9.36 -7.51
N VAL A 134 1.59 9.40 -8.69
CA VAL A 134 2.91 8.78 -8.93
C VAL A 134 3.97 9.35 -7.98
N LEU A 135 4.01 10.68 -7.83
CA LEU A 135 4.94 11.35 -6.91
C LEU A 135 4.69 10.95 -5.45
N THR A 136 3.43 10.94 -5.03
CA THR A 136 3.03 10.55 -3.67
C THR A 136 3.44 9.11 -3.37
N ARG A 137 3.19 8.19 -4.31
CA ARG A 137 3.56 6.79 -4.17
C ARG A 137 5.07 6.59 -4.08
N THR A 138 5.83 7.33 -4.90
CA THR A 138 7.29 7.35 -4.87
C THR A 138 7.79 7.84 -3.51
N TYR A 139 7.25 8.95 -3.00
CA TYR A 139 7.64 9.50 -1.71
C TYR A 139 7.37 8.52 -0.55
N ILE A 140 6.20 7.89 -0.55
CA ILE A 140 5.86 6.84 0.44
C ILE A 140 6.87 5.70 0.39
N ARG A 141 7.24 5.23 -0.81
CA ARG A 141 8.24 4.16 -0.98
C ARG A 141 9.62 4.57 -0.50
N ILE A 142 10.10 5.77 -0.84
CA ILE A 142 11.37 6.30 -0.37
C ILE A 142 11.38 6.36 1.16
N ARG A 143 10.31 6.89 1.76
CA ARG A 143 10.18 6.97 3.22
C ARG A 143 10.22 5.59 3.88
N ASN A 144 9.59 4.59 3.27
CA ASN A 144 9.65 3.21 3.75
C ASN A 144 11.06 2.63 3.67
N ILE A 145 11.76 2.82 2.54
CA ILE A 145 13.16 2.38 2.37
C ILE A 145 14.06 3.05 3.41
N ASN A 146 13.94 4.36 3.61
CA ASN A 146 14.73 5.09 4.60
C ASN A 146 14.48 4.60 6.03
N LYS A 147 13.22 4.29 6.39
CA LYS A 147 12.90 3.67 7.68
C LYS A 147 13.58 2.31 7.85
N LYS A 148 13.56 1.45 6.83
CA LYS A 148 14.23 0.13 6.86
C LYS A 148 15.74 0.28 7.01
N ILE A 149 16.36 1.20 6.28
CA ILE A 149 17.80 1.50 6.40
C ILE A 149 18.15 1.96 7.82
N ALA A 150 17.35 2.87 8.40
CA ALA A 150 17.58 3.35 9.77
C ALA A 150 17.52 2.23 10.81
N ILE A 151 16.53 1.33 10.69
CA ILE A 151 16.40 0.15 11.57
C ILE A 151 17.63 -0.76 11.43
N ASN A 152 18.01 -1.11 10.20
CA ASN A 152 19.16 -1.97 9.94
C ASN A 152 20.47 -1.37 10.47
N ASN A 153 20.68 -0.07 10.30
CA ASN A 153 21.85 0.63 10.83
C ASN A 153 21.91 0.61 12.36
N ASN A 154 20.76 0.70 13.04
CA ASN A 154 20.70 0.60 14.50
C ASN A 154 21.03 -0.83 14.98
N ILE A 155 20.51 -1.85 14.30
CA ILE A 155 20.83 -3.26 14.58
C ILE A 155 22.34 -3.48 14.41
N TYR A 156 22.92 -3.01 13.31
CA TYR A 156 24.35 -3.12 13.05
C TYR A 156 25.20 -2.45 14.14
N LYS A 157 24.86 -1.22 14.54
CA LYS A 157 25.53 -0.51 15.64
C LYS A 157 25.45 -1.27 16.97
N ASN A 158 24.29 -1.85 17.29
CA ASN A 158 24.11 -2.62 18.52
C ASN A 158 24.95 -3.91 18.50
N ASN A 159 25.02 -4.60 17.37
CA ASN A 159 25.85 -5.79 17.22
C ASN A 159 27.35 -5.46 17.33
N GLN A 160 27.80 -4.33 16.76
CA GLN A 160 29.17 -3.86 16.94
C GLN A 160 29.50 -3.55 18.41
N LYS A 161 28.58 -2.96 19.16
CA LYS A 161 28.77 -2.72 20.61
C LYS A 161 28.90 -4.03 21.39
N LYS A 162 28.05 -5.03 21.08
CA LYS A 162 28.13 -6.36 21.70
C LYS A 162 29.46 -7.05 21.42
N LEU A 163 29.91 -7.04 20.16
CA LEU A 163 31.20 -7.61 19.77
C LEU A 163 32.37 -6.93 20.50
N LYS A 164 32.38 -5.59 20.56
CA LYS A 164 33.40 -4.84 21.32
C LYS A 164 33.38 -5.22 22.81
N HIS A 165 32.21 -5.39 23.40
CA HIS A 165 32.09 -5.79 24.81
C HIS A 165 32.64 -7.21 25.04
N ILE A 166 32.32 -8.17 24.16
CA ILE A 166 32.86 -9.54 24.24
C ILE A 166 34.38 -9.54 24.10
N CYS A 167 34.94 -8.81 23.12
CA CYS A 167 36.39 -8.71 22.96
C CYS A 167 37.08 -8.07 24.17
N ASN A 168 36.43 -7.10 24.83
CA ASN A 168 36.97 -6.44 26.02
C ASN A 168 36.87 -7.30 27.30
N ILE A 169 36.07 -8.38 27.32
CA ILE A 169 35.98 -9.32 28.45
C ILE A 169 37.02 -10.44 28.32
N LEU A 170 37.43 -10.77 27.10
CA LEU A 170 38.37 -11.86 26.80
C LEU A 170 39.85 -11.45 26.88
N ILE A 171 40.14 -10.18 27.14
CA ILE A 171 41.48 -9.59 27.36
C ILE A 171 41.56 -9.16 28.81
#